data_AF-A0AA86AQ48-F1
#
_entry.id   AF-A0AA86AQ48-F1
#
_cell.length_a   1.000
_cell.length_b   1.000
_cell.length_c   1.000
_cell.angle_alpha   90.00
_cell.angle_beta   90.00
_cell.angle_gamma   90.00
#
_symmetry.space_group_name_H-M   'P 1'
#
loop_
_entity.id
_entity.type
_entity.pdbx_description
1 polymer ?
#
loop_
_entity_poly.entity_id
_entity_poly.type
_entity_poly.pdbx_seq_one_letter_code
_entity_poly.pdbx_strand_id
1 'polypeptide(L)'
;MLKKILGMACLSLSLWAGEVQITAAADLVYAFKEMQVEFEKAYPGEKAHIAFGSTGKAYTQILNGAPYDMYFAADMGYVQKLKDAGLISHEPKPYAYGRIGLWAPKTNNMDVKRGLELLLDPKVKKIAIADPSHAPYGVAAVNALKSQNYYDKIQDRLVLGENVSQAAQFIQTGAAEVGIIPLSLGISDTLKAQGDFFLLPSEWHNEIIQGYALLKNGENNPTAQKFEAFVGTPQARTIFKRYGFVLPGEL
;
A
#
# COMPACT_ATOMS: atom_id res chain seq x y z
N MET A 1 -32.47 -38.00 -52.30
CA MET A 1 -31.51 -37.88 -51.18
C MET A 1 -31.19 -36.40 -50.97
N LEU A 2 -31.86 -35.71 -50.03
CA LEU A 2 -31.57 -34.33 -49.66
C LEU A 2 -30.72 -34.33 -48.38
N LYS A 3 -29.43 -33.97 -48.47
CA LYS A 3 -28.59 -33.74 -47.30
C LYS A 3 -28.82 -32.31 -46.79
N LYS A 4 -29.49 -32.17 -45.64
CA LYS A 4 -29.56 -30.91 -44.89
C LYS A 4 -28.19 -30.66 -44.25
N ILE A 5 -27.50 -29.60 -44.67
CA ILE A 5 -26.29 -29.10 -44.01
C ILE A 5 -26.76 -28.21 -42.86
N LEU A 6 -26.54 -28.67 -41.64
CA LEU A 6 -26.80 -27.92 -40.41
C LEU A 6 -25.60 -27.01 -40.16
N GLY A 7 -25.75 -25.71 -40.44
CA GLY A 7 -24.74 -24.70 -40.13
C GLY A 7 -24.73 -24.40 -38.64
N MET A 8 -23.65 -24.80 -37.96
CA MET A 8 -23.43 -24.47 -36.54
C MET A 8 -22.85 -23.05 -36.47
N ALA A 9 -23.70 -22.08 -36.11
CA ALA A 9 -23.28 -20.70 -35.85
C ALA A 9 -22.59 -20.63 -34.49
N CYS A 10 -21.26 -20.60 -34.47
CA CYS A 10 -20.50 -20.20 -33.29
C CYS A 10 -20.72 -18.71 -33.05
N LEU A 11 -21.59 -18.36 -32.10
CA LEU A 11 -21.60 -17.04 -31.49
C LEU A 11 -20.30 -16.88 -30.68
N SER A 12 -19.32 -16.22 -31.28
CA SER A 12 -18.16 -15.71 -30.55
C SER A 12 -18.65 -14.60 -29.62
N LEU A 13 -18.87 -14.92 -28.34
CA LEU A 13 -18.96 -13.92 -27.29
C LEU A 13 -17.60 -13.24 -27.23
N SER A 14 -17.48 -12.07 -27.83
CA SER A 14 -16.36 -11.18 -27.58
C SER A 14 -16.43 -10.83 -26.09
N LEU A 15 -15.62 -11.49 -25.26
CA LEU A 15 -15.30 -10.99 -23.93
C LEU A 15 -14.58 -9.66 -24.16
N TRP A 16 -15.30 -8.55 -23.98
CA TRP A 16 -14.68 -7.23 -23.92
C TRP A 16 -13.78 -7.23 -22.70
N ALA A 17 -12.47 -7.20 -22.95
CA ALA A 17 -11.49 -7.01 -21.91
C ALA A 17 -11.60 -5.57 -21.40
N GLY A 18 -11.88 -5.41 -20.10
CA GLY A 18 -11.93 -4.12 -19.45
C GLY A 18 -10.68 -3.88 -18.61
N GLU A 19 -10.39 -2.60 -18.34
CA GLU A 19 -9.22 -2.17 -17.58
C GLU A 19 -9.65 -1.23 -16.46
N VAL A 20 -8.99 -1.31 -15.30
CA VAL A 20 -9.13 -0.33 -14.22
C VAL A 20 -7.77 0.30 -13.91
N GLN A 21 -7.75 1.63 -13.83
CA GLN A 21 -6.57 2.41 -13.42
C GLN A 21 -6.64 2.73 -11.93
N ILE A 22 -5.71 2.21 -11.15
CA ILE A 22 -5.71 2.32 -9.69
C ILE A 22 -4.44 3.06 -9.26
N THR A 23 -4.58 4.06 -8.40
CA THR A 23 -3.46 4.59 -7.64
C THR A 23 -3.54 4.13 -6.19
N ALA A 24 -2.43 3.59 -5.69
CA ALA A 24 -2.37 2.91 -4.40
C ALA A 24 -1.15 3.37 -3.59
N ALA A 25 -1.34 3.49 -2.28
CA ALA A 25 -0.25 3.77 -1.36
C ALA A 25 0.84 2.69 -1.45
N ALA A 26 2.10 3.11 -1.37
CA ALA A 26 3.25 2.25 -1.59
C ALA A 26 3.40 1.09 -0.57
N ASP A 27 2.74 1.15 0.59
CA ASP A 27 2.71 0.04 1.55
C ASP A 27 1.90 -1.16 1.04
N LEU A 28 1.05 -0.96 0.04
CA LEU A 28 0.24 -1.99 -0.59
C LEU A 28 1.01 -2.82 -1.63
N VAL A 29 2.24 -2.46 -2.01
CA VAL A 29 2.88 -2.99 -3.24
C VAL A 29 2.90 -4.52 -3.34
N TYR A 30 3.11 -5.24 -2.24
CA TYR A 30 3.11 -6.70 -2.25
C TYR A 30 1.69 -7.28 -2.19
N ALA A 31 0.84 -6.73 -1.31
CA ALA A 31 -0.55 -7.15 -1.18
C ALA A 31 -1.33 -6.96 -2.50
N PHE A 32 -1.12 -5.83 -3.17
CA PHE A 32 -1.83 -5.49 -4.41
C PHE A 32 -1.30 -6.25 -5.63
N LYS A 33 -0.03 -6.67 -5.64
CA LYS A 33 0.47 -7.61 -6.66
C LYS A 33 -0.22 -8.96 -6.55
N GLU A 34 -0.37 -9.49 -5.34
CA GLU A 34 -1.14 -10.72 -5.13
C GLU A 34 -2.63 -10.49 -5.44
N MET A 35 -3.20 -9.38 -4.99
CA MET A 35 -4.60 -9.02 -5.25
C MET A 35 -4.91 -8.91 -6.74
N GLN A 36 -4.01 -8.30 -7.51
CA GLN A 36 -4.12 -8.21 -8.97
C GLN A 36 -4.20 -9.61 -9.59
N VAL A 37 -3.29 -10.51 -9.22
CA VAL A 37 -3.27 -11.89 -9.75
C VAL A 37 -4.58 -12.61 -9.42
N GLU A 38 -5.07 -12.48 -8.18
CA GLU A 38 -6.29 -13.15 -7.75
C GLU A 38 -7.56 -12.53 -8.37
N PHE A 39 -7.58 -11.21 -8.58
CA PHE A 39 -8.65 -10.51 -9.29
C PHE A 39 -8.74 -10.95 -10.76
N GLU A 40 -7.61 -10.98 -11.48
CA GLU A 40 -7.58 -11.35 -12.89
C GLU A 40 -7.92 -12.83 -13.12
N LYS A 41 -7.68 -13.70 -12.12
CA LYS A 41 -8.17 -15.09 -12.12
C LYS A 41 -9.69 -15.16 -11.92
N ALA A 42 -10.23 -14.37 -10.99
CA ALA A 42 -11.65 -14.35 -10.67
C ALA A 42 -12.50 -13.73 -11.80
N TYR A 43 -11.93 -12.78 -12.54
CA TYR A 43 -12.58 -12.10 -13.66
C TYR A 43 -11.72 -12.19 -14.94
N PRO A 44 -11.75 -13.33 -15.65
CA PRO A 44 -10.96 -13.52 -16.86
C PRO A 44 -11.25 -12.44 -17.91
N GLY A 45 -10.19 -11.80 -18.40
CA GLY A 45 -10.27 -10.72 -19.39
C GLY A 45 -10.25 -9.32 -18.78
N GLU A 46 -10.47 -9.18 -17.47
CA GLU A 46 -10.29 -7.90 -16.78
C GLU A 46 -8.82 -7.67 -16.42
N LYS A 47 -8.39 -6.40 -16.40
CA LYS A 47 -7.03 -5.99 -16.03
C LYS A 47 -7.03 -4.88 -15.00
N ALA A 48 -6.16 -5.00 -14.00
CA ALA A 48 -5.94 -3.96 -12.99
C ALA A 48 -4.55 -3.36 -13.16
N HIS A 49 -4.49 -2.08 -13.53
CA HIS A 49 -3.24 -1.33 -13.67
C HIS A 49 -3.03 -0.49 -12.42
N ILE A 50 -1.99 -0.81 -11.66
CA ILE A 50 -1.78 -0.23 -10.34
C ILE A 50 -0.50 0.62 -10.33
N ALA A 51 -0.65 1.91 -10.08
CA ALA A 51 0.43 2.84 -9.85
C ALA A 51 0.64 3.03 -8.34
N PHE A 52 1.83 2.68 -7.84
CA PHE A 52 2.18 2.82 -6.42
C PHE A 52 2.91 4.13 -6.16
N GLY A 53 2.59 4.81 -5.07
CA GLY A 53 3.25 6.06 -4.67
C GLY A 53 2.90 6.51 -3.25
N SER A 54 3.28 7.73 -2.89
CA SER A 54 2.85 8.33 -1.62
C SER A 54 1.39 8.82 -1.69
N THR A 55 0.66 8.62 -0.60
CA THR A 55 -0.75 8.98 -0.46
C THR A 55 -1.02 10.44 -0.80
N GLY A 56 -0.23 11.38 -0.27
CA GLY A 56 -0.42 12.81 -0.52
C GLY A 56 -0.12 13.25 -1.96
N LYS A 57 0.86 12.63 -2.62
CA LYS A 57 1.14 12.93 -4.04
C LYS A 57 0.07 12.36 -4.95
N ALA A 58 -0.38 11.14 -4.73
CA ALA A 58 -1.50 10.55 -5.45
C ALA A 58 -2.78 11.40 -5.30
N TYR A 59 -3.07 11.87 -4.09
CA TYR A 59 -4.15 12.83 -3.85
C TYR A 59 -4.01 14.10 -4.70
N THR A 60 -2.81 14.70 -4.72
CA THR A 60 -2.54 15.91 -5.52
C THR A 60 -2.70 15.64 -7.02
N GLN A 61 -2.30 14.47 -7.50
CA GLN A 61 -2.50 14.06 -8.90
C GLN A 61 -3.99 13.95 -9.23
N ILE A 62 -4.80 13.37 -8.35
CA ILE A 62 -6.26 13.26 -8.53
C ILE A 62 -6.91 14.65 -8.57
N LEU A 63 -6.53 15.56 -7.67
CA LEU A 63 -7.01 16.95 -7.71
C LEU A 63 -6.67 17.66 -9.04
N ASN A 64 -5.53 17.32 -9.62
CA ASN A 64 -5.07 17.87 -10.90
C ASN A 64 -5.61 17.09 -12.13
N GLY A 65 -6.57 16.18 -11.94
CA GLY A 65 -7.26 15.49 -13.02
C GLY A 65 -6.54 14.26 -13.57
N ALA A 66 -5.64 13.64 -12.80
CA ALA A 66 -5.08 12.34 -13.19
C ALA A 66 -6.21 11.29 -13.36
N PRO A 67 -6.24 10.53 -14.46
CA PRO A 67 -7.38 9.71 -14.85
C PRO A 67 -7.39 8.35 -14.14
N TYR A 68 -7.33 8.36 -12.81
CA TYR A 68 -7.47 7.15 -12.00
C TYR A 68 -8.94 6.83 -11.77
N ASP A 69 -9.29 5.55 -11.81
CA ASP A 69 -10.62 5.04 -11.48
C ASP A 69 -10.78 4.82 -9.98
N MET A 70 -9.71 4.40 -9.29
CA MET A 70 -9.74 4.13 -7.85
C MET A 70 -8.51 4.67 -7.14
N TYR A 71 -8.72 5.06 -5.88
CA TYR A 71 -7.68 5.54 -4.99
C TYR A 71 -7.64 4.72 -3.70
N PHE A 72 -6.48 4.16 -3.37
CA PHE A 72 -6.21 3.47 -2.12
C PHE A 72 -5.15 4.23 -1.32
N ALA A 73 -5.54 4.77 -0.18
CA ALA A 73 -4.76 5.67 0.65
C ALA A 73 -4.37 5.01 1.97
N ALA A 74 -3.13 5.24 2.41
CA ALA A 74 -2.68 4.89 3.76
C ALA A 74 -3.18 5.86 4.86
N ASP A 75 -4.09 6.77 4.51
CA ASP A 75 -4.72 7.73 5.41
C ASP A 75 -6.12 8.08 4.89
N MET A 76 -7.12 7.67 5.65
CA MET A 76 -8.55 7.87 5.39
C MET A 76 -8.92 9.35 5.24
N GLY A 77 -8.18 10.26 5.88
CA GLY A 77 -8.40 11.70 5.79
C GLY A 77 -8.21 12.23 4.36
N TYR A 78 -7.29 11.65 3.57
CA TYR A 78 -7.15 12.03 2.16
C TYR A 78 -8.33 11.58 1.30
N VAL A 79 -8.89 10.40 1.58
CA VAL A 79 -10.07 9.90 0.88
C VAL A 79 -11.30 10.74 1.23
N GLN A 80 -11.43 11.13 2.50
CA GLN A 80 -12.48 12.04 2.94
C GLN A 80 -12.36 13.43 2.27
N LYS A 81 -11.15 13.97 2.12
CA LYS A 81 -10.96 15.22 1.37
C LYS A 81 -11.39 15.11 -0.10
N LEU A 82 -11.22 13.96 -0.75
CA LEU A 82 -11.73 13.75 -2.10
C LEU A 82 -13.26 13.67 -2.15
N LYS A 83 -13.88 13.11 -1.09
CA LYS A 83 -15.35 13.17 -0.92
C LYS A 83 -15.81 14.62 -0.84
N ASP A 84 -15.19 15.42 0.01
CA ASP A 84 -15.57 16.81 0.23
C ASP A 84 -15.36 17.66 -1.03
N ALA A 85 -14.39 17.29 -1.87
CA ALA A 85 -14.16 17.88 -3.19
C ALA A 85 -15.11 17.37 -4.30
N GLY A 86 -16.02 16.42 -4.00
CA GLY A 86 -16.95 15.85 -4.98
C GLY A 86 -16.30 14.95 -6.04
N LEU A 87 -15.10 14.42 -5.77
CA LEU A 87 -14.29 13.65 -6.74
C LEU A 87 -14.45 12.13 -6.64
N ILE A 88 -15.35 11.64 -5.77
CA ILE A 88 -15.64 10.22 -5.60
C ILE A 88 -17.09 9.90 -5.95
N SER A 89 -17.37 8.66 -6.35
CA SER A 89 -18.71 8.22 -6.74
C SER A 89 -19.66 8.06 -5.56
N HIS A 90 -19.17 7.53 -4.44
CA HIS A 90 -19.94 7.25 -3.22
C HIS A 90 -19.03 7.22 -1.98
N GLU A 91 -19.59 6.84 -0.83
CA GLU A 91 -18.91 6.84 0.46
C GLU A 91 -17.53 6.15 0.45
N PRO A 92 -16.49 6.79 1.02
CA PRO A 92 -15.20 6.19 1.31
C PRO A 92 -15.35 4.97 2.21
N LYS A 93 -14.49 3.97 2.01
CA LYS A 93 -14.50 2.73 2.80
C LYS A 93 -13.14 2.53 3.48
N PRO A 94 -13.10 2.36 4.81
CA PRO A 94 -11.88 1.88 5.45
C PRO A 94 -11.63 0.44 5.02
N TYR A 95 -10.38 0.08 4.74
CA TYR A 95 -10.01 -1.30 4.40
C TYR A 95 -9.01 -1.93 5.36
N ALA A 96 -8.20 -1.14 6.05
CA ALA A 96 -7.17 -1.65 6.94
C ALA A 96 -6.66 -0.61 7.94
N TYR A 97 -5.96 -1.10 8.95
CA TYR A 97 -5.05 -0.33 9.80
C TYR A 97 -3.62 -0.77 9.53
N GLY A 98 -2.74 0.21 9.29
CA GLY A 98 -1.32 0.01 9.09
C GLY A 98 -0.53 -0.08 10.39
N ARG A 99 0.65 -0.70 10.32
CA ARG A 99 1.62 -0.79 11.42
C ARG A 99 3.03 -0.54 10.91
N ILE A 100 3.90 0.01 11.76
CA ILE A 100 5.31 0.27 11.44
C ILE A 100 6.25 -0.57 12.29
N GLY A 101 7.43 -0.83 11.74
CA GLY A 101 8.52 -1.50 12.44
C GLY A 101 9.88 -1.09 11.92
N LEU A 102 10.91 -1.47 12.68
CA LEU A 102 12.29 -1.38 12.22
C LEU A 102 12.62 -2.54 11.31
N TRP A 103 13.32 -2.26 10.22
CA TRP A 103 13.87 -3.27 9.33
C TRP A 103 15.34 -3.00 9.06
N ALA A 104 16.16 -4.05 9.11
CA ALA A 104 17.55 -4.01 8.70
C ALA A 104 17.91 -5.26 7.89
N PRO A 105 18.79 -5.17 6.87
CA PRO A 105 19.29 -6.33 6.15
C PRO A 105 20.13 -7.21 7.07
N LYS A 106 20.05 -8.54 6.90
CA LYS A 106 20.86 -9.50 7.67
C LYS A 106 22.36 -9.27 7.49
N THR A 107 22.76 -8.76 6.32
CA THR A 107 24.15 -8.40 6.01
C THR A 107 24.72 -7.32 6.93
N ASN A 108 23.87 -6.50 7.56
CA ASN A 108 24.32 -5.44 8.47
C ASN A 108 24.61 -5.95 9.88
N ASN A 109 24.28 -7.21 10.21
CA ASN A 109 24.48 -7.83 11.53
C ASN A 109 23.96 -6.96 12.69
N MET A 110 22.81 -6.32 12.49
CA MET A 110 22.16 -5.45 13.49
C MET A 110 21.04 -6.21 14.18
N ASP A 111 20.96 -6.10 15.51
CA ASP A 111 19.83 -6.65 16.27
C ASP A 111 18.66 -5.66 16.32
N VAL A 112 17.72 -5.80 15.39
CA VAL A 112 16.49 -4.99 15.34
C VAL A 112 15.60 -5.16 16.59
N LYS A 113 15.78 -6.23 17.38
CA LYS A 113 15.00 -6.45 18.60
C LYS A 113 15.32 -5.47 19.72
N ARG A 114 16.43 -4.74 19.62
CA ARG A 114 16.74 -3.58 20.47
C ARG A 114 15.74 -2.43 20.28
N GLY A 115 14.87 -2.49 19.28
CA GLY A 115 13.90 -1.43 19.01
C GLY A 115 14.60 -0.12 18.66
N LEU A 116 14.04 1.01 19.07
CA LEU A 116 14.59 2.33 18.75
C LEU A 116 15.98 2.58 19.35
N GLU A 117 16.39 1.81 20.37
CA GLU A 117 17.75 1.90 20.92
C GLU A 117 18.82 1.59 19.84
N LEU A 118 18.51 0.68 18.90
CA LEU A 118 19.39 0.39 17.76
C LEU A 118 19.77 1.65 16.98
N LEU A 119 18.86 2.63 16.90
CA LEU A 119 19.10 3.86 16.15
C LEU A 119 20.21 4.73 16.76
N LEU A 120 20.57 4.51 18.02
CA LEU A 120 21.69 5.21 18.69
C LEU A 120 23.02 4.49 18.51
N ASP A 121 23.02 3.29 17.91
CA ASP A 121 24.25 2.54 17.64
C ASP A 121 25.19 3.37 16.74
N PRO A 122 26.48 3.52 17.09
CA PRO A 122 27.45 4.25 16.28
C PRO A 122 27.60 3.71 14.85
N LYS A 123 27.24 2.45 14.59
CA LYS A 123 27.24 1.84 13.25
C LYS A 123 26.08 2.34 12.38
N VAL A 124 25.00 2.85 12.97
CA VAL A 124 23.87 3.43 12.24
C VAL A 124 24.21 4.88 11.89
N LYS A 125 24.49 5.14 10.61
CA LYS A 125 24.81 6.48 10.11
C LYS A 125 23.65 7.12 9.38
N LYS A 126 22.79 6.31 8.76
CA LYS A 126 21.64 6.71 7.97
C LYS A 126 20.45 5.84 8.30
N ILE A 127 19.31 6.49 8.53
CA ILE A 127 18.06 5.86 8.95
C ILE A 127 16.99 6.24 7.94
N ALA A 128 16.50 5.27 7.16
CA ALA A 128 15.49 5.53 6.15
C ALA A 128 14.09 5.62 6.77
N ILE A 129 13.35 6.66 6.42
CA ILE A 129 11.91 6.77 6.63
C ILE A 129 11.26 7.34 5.38
N ALA A 130 9.94 7.16 5.22
CA ALA A 130 9.21 7.89 4.19
C ALA A 130 9.10 9.38 4.57
N ASP A 131 9.03 10.27 3.59
CA ASP A 131 8.90 11.70 3.79
C ASP A 131 7.56 12.05 4.48
N PRO A 132 7.58 12.55 5.73
CA PRO A 132 6.37 12.82 6.49
C PRO A 132 5.52 13.95 5.92
N SER A 133 6.03 14.76 4.98
CA SER A 133 5.25 15.84 4.36
C SER A 133 4.12 15.32 3.45
N HIS A 134 4.21 14.07 2.97
CA HIS A 134 3.20 13.49 2.08
C HIS A 134 2.96 11.99 2.24
N ALA A 135 3.77 11.28 3.04
CA ALA A 135 3.61 9.86 3.31
C ALA A 135 3.11 9.60 4.76
N PRO A 136 1.90 9.02 4.96
CA PRO A 136 1.35 8.73 6.29
C PRO A 136 2.26 7.89 7.18
N TYR A 137 2.97 6.92 6.60
CA TYR A 137 3.94 6.11 7.32
C TYR A 137 5.20 6.88 7.75
N GLY A 138 5.57 7.94 7.03
CA GLY A 138 6.60 8.88 7.45
C GLY A 138 6.16 9.64 8.70
N VAL A 139 4.91 10.12 8.70
CA VAL A 139 4.29 10.75 9.88
C VAL A 139 4.27 9.78 11.07
N ALA A 140 3.87 8.52 10.84
CA ALA A 140 3.86 7.49 11.88
C ALA A 140 5.27 7.21 12.45
N ALA A 141 6.30 7.15 11.59
CA ALA A 141 7.68 6.99 12.02
C ALA A 141 8.15 8.16 12.89
N VAL A 142 7.85 9.40 12.49
CA VAL A 142 8.15 10.61 13.29
C VAL A 142 7.40 10.58 14.62
N ASN A 143 6.12 10.18 14.64
CA ASN A 143 5.35 10.06 15.87
C ASN A 143 5.99 9.05 16.84
N ALA A 144 6.39 7.88 16.34
CA ALA A 144 7.08 6.86 17.15
C ALA A 144 8.42 7.36 17.71
N LEU A 145 9.20 8.06 16.89
CA LEU A 145 10.47 8.63 17.34
C LEU A 145 10.28 9.74 18.38
N LYS A 146 9.25 10.58 18.21
CA LYS A 146 8.95 11.69 19.15
C LYS A 146 8.36 11.18 20.45
N SER A 147 7.41 10.26 20.42
CA SER A 147 6.78 9.70 21.62
C SER A 147 7.79 9.01 22.54
N GLN A 148 8.88 8.48 21.96
CA GLN A 148 9.97 7.83 22.69
C GLN A 148 11.21 8.72 22.92
N ASN A 149 11.17 10.02 22.57
CA ASN A 149 12.28 10.96 22.73
C ASN A 149 13.58 10.57 21.98
N TYR A 150 13.45 9.97 20.80
CA TYR A 150 14.56 9.62 19.90
C TYR A 150 14.74 10.61 18.76
N TYR A 151 13.66 11.29 18.32
CA TYR A 151 13.68 12.12 17.11
C TYR A 151 14.84 13.14 17.11
N ASP A 152 14.96 13.95 18.16
CA ASP A 152 15.98 15.00 18.22
C ASP A 152 17.42 14.47 18.22
N LYS A 153 17.62 13.22 18.66
CA LYS A 153 18.94 12.55 18.71
C LYS A 153 19.39 12.01 17.36
N ILE A 154 18.45 11.84 16.42
CA ILE A 154 18.70 11.11 15.17
C ILE A 154 18.30 11.87 13.91
N GLN A 155 17.61 13.01 14.04
CA GLN A 155 17.00 13.71 12.89
C GLN A 155 18.01 14.03 11.77
N ASP A 156 19.24 14.38 12.11
CA ASP A 156 20.31 14.66 11.14
C ASP A 156 20.82 13.42 10.38
N ARG A 157 20.44 12.22 10.83
CA ARG A 157 20.73 10.94 10.17
C ARG A 157 19.56 10.40 9.36
N LEU A 158 18.41 11.08 9.36
CA LEU A 158 17.25 10.64 8.60
C LEU A 158 17.47 10.82 7.10
N VAL A 159 17.17 9.76 6.34
CA VAL A 159 17.14 9.77 4.88
C VAL A 159 15.70 9.58 4.45
N LEU A 160 15.15 10.60 3.78
CA LEU A 160 13.74 10.63 3.40
C LEU A 160 13.55 10.00 2.03
N GLY A 161 12.84 8.88 1.98
CA GLY A 161 12.28 8.33 0.74
C GLY A 161 10.97 9.02 0.41
N GLU A 162 10.70 9.26 -0.87
CA GLU A 162 9.42 9.80 -1.37
C GLU A 162 8.23 9.00 -0.85
N ASN A 163 8.36 7.69 -0.73
CA ASN A 163 7.34 6.85 -0.14
C ASN A 163 8.01 5.69 0.61
N VAL A 164 7.19 4.86 1.26
CA VAL A 164 7.69 3.72 2.05
C VAL A 164 8.41 2.66 1.23
N SER A 165 8.05 2.44 -0.03
CA SER A 165 8.80 1.54 -0.90
C SER A 165 10.18 2.10 -1.22
N GLN A 166 10.31 3.42 -1.44
CA GLN A 166 11.62 4.03 -1.64
C GLN A 166 12.46 4.03 -0.35
N ALA A 167 11.85 4.28 0.81
CA ALA A 167 12.54 4.15 2.09
C ALA A 167 13.04 2.71 2.29
N ALA A 168 12.22 1.69 2.02
CA ALA A 168 12.64 0.29 2.04
C ALA A 168 13.78 0.02 1.05
N GLN A 169 13.69 0.55 -0.17
CA GLN A 169 14.73 0.42 -1.19
C GLN A 169 16.07 1.01 -0.72
N PHE A 170 16.08 2.17 -0.04
CA PHE A 170 17.31 2.73 0.51
C PHE A 170 17.98 1.80 1.53
N ILE A 171 17.19 1.07 2.32
CA ILE A 171 17.75 0.11 3.26
C ILE A 171 18.27 -1.13 2.50
N GLN A 172 17.51 -1.63 1.52
CA GLN A 172 17.90 -2.81 0.72
C GLN A 172 19.18 -2.59 -0.09
N THR A 173 19.41 -1.38 -0.58
CA THR A 173 20.61 -1.05 -1.38
C THR A 173 21.79 -0.59 -0.53
N GLY A 174 21.65 -0.52 0.79
CA GLY A 174 22.68 -0.02 1.71
C GLY A 174 22.88 1.49 1.68
N ALA A 175 21.96 2.26 1.06
CA ALA A 175 21.95 3.71 1.16
C ALA A 175 21.56 4.19 2.58
N ALA A 176 20.90 3.34 3.37
CA ALA A 176 20.69 3.46 4.80
C ALA A 176 20.91 2.11 5.49
N GLU A 177 21.38 2.10 6.74
CA GLU A 177 21.67 0.82 7.42
C GLU A 177 20.43 0.17 8.04
N VAL A 178 19.44 0.98 8.40
CA VAL A 178 18.19 0.60 9.04
C VAL A 178 17.11 1.58 8.61
N GLY A 179 15.84 1.22 8.77
CA GLY A 179 14.77 2.19 8.63
C GLY A 179 13.48 1.76 9.30
N ILE A 180 12.55 2.71 9.39
CA ILE A 180 11.19 2.46 9.88
C ILE A 180 10.28 2.34 8.66
N ILE A 181 9.74 1.14 8.45
CA ILE A 181 8.92 0.79 7.28
C ILE A 181 7.60 0.13 7.71
N PRO A 182 6.60 0.06 6.83
CA PRO A 182 5.36 -0.67 7.09
C PRO A 182 5.62 -2.15 7.36
N LEU A 183 4.82 -2.72 8.27
CA LEU A 183 4.76 -4.17 8.50
C LEU A 183 4.52 -4.94 7.19
N SER A 184 3.63 -4.42 6.33
CA SER A 184 3.29 -5.01 5.03
C SER A 184 4.46 -5.18 4.07
N LEU A 185 5.45 -4.30 4.15
CA LEU A 185 6.69 -4.45 3.40
C LEU A 185 7.62 -5.39 4.14
N GLY A 186 7.84 -5.16 5.45
CA GLY A 186 8.81 -5.87 6.26
C GLY A 186 8.60 -7.38 6.36
N ILE A 187 7.34 -7.86 6.33
CA ILE A 187 7.03 -9.30 6.39
C ILE A 187 6.77 -9.93 5.02
N SER A 188 6.83 -9.16 3.93
CA SER A 188 6.76 -9.72 2.58
C SER A 188 7.86 -10.75 2.39
N ASP A 189 7.60 -11.79 1.59
CA ASP A 189 8.60 -12.85 1.35
C ASP A 189 9.92 -12.28 0.81
N THR A 190 9.85 -11.19 0.04
CA THR A 190 11.03 -10.50 -0.48
C THR A 190 11.91 -9.91 0.62
N LEU A 191 11.34 -9.12 1.54
CA LEU A 191 12.14 -8.46 2.59
C LEU A 191 12.46 -9.40 3.74
N LYS A 192 11.58 -10.34 4.08
CA LYS A 192 11.79 -11.34 5.13
C LYS A 192 12.96 -12.29 4.80
N ALA A 193 13.18 -12.57 3.52
CA ALA A 193 14.35 -13.33 3.09
C ALA A 193 15.66 -12.56 3.36
N GLN A 194 15.66 -11.24 3.16
CA GLN A 194 16.86 -10.40 3.15
C GLN A 194 17.22 -9.77 4.50
N GLY A 195 16.23 -9.55 5.36
CA GLY A 195 16.39 -8.77 6.58
C GLY A 195 15.52 -9.26 7.73
N ASP A 196 15.72 -8.62 8.87
CA ASP A 196 14.94 -8.85 10.07
C ASP A 196 14.06 -7.65 10.36
N PHE A 197 12.87 -7.92 10.90
CA PHE A 197 11.86 -6.92 11.21
C PHE A 197 11.51 -6.95 12.69
N PHE A 198 11.40 -5.77 13.30
CA PHE A 198 10.90 -5.59 14.66
C PHE A 198 9.70 -4.65 14.65
N LEU A 199 8.52 -5.19 14.97
CA LEU A 199 7.27 -4.43 15.06
C LEU A 199 7.33 -3.44 16.22
N LEU A 200 7.10 -2.15 15.95
CA LEU A 200 7.03 -1.15 17.02
C LEU A 200 5.67 -1.22 17.73
N PRO A 201 5.62 -0.94 19.05
CA PRO A 201 4.36 -0.83 19.78
C PRO A 201 3.41 0.18 19.14
N SER A 202 2.13 -0.17 19.06
CA SER A 202 1.10 0.63 18.36
C SER A 202 0.88 1.98 19.02
N GLU A 203 1.02 2.05 20.35
CA GLU A 203 0.84 3.25 21.15
C GLU A 203 1.92 4.31 20.92
N TRP A 204 2.98 3.99 20.17
CA TRP A 204 4.05 4.95 19.86
C TRP A 204 3.66 5.88 18.70
N HIS A 205 2.64 5.54 17.92
CA HIS A 205 2.17 6.35 16.81
C HIS A 205 0.65 6.42 16.76
N ASN A 206 0.10 7.45 16.11
CA ASN A 206 -1.33 7.51 15.84
C ASN A 206 -1.75 6.36 14.92
N GLU A 207 -3.01 5.93 15.02
CA GLU A 207 -3.57 4.91 14.14
C GLU A 207 -3.44 5.29 12.66
N ILE A 208 -2.99 4.33 11.85
CA ILE A 208 -2.85 4.50 10.40
C ILE A 208 -4.11 3.92 9.75
N ILE A 209 -5.22 4.64 9.82
CA ILE A 209 -6.50 4.22 9.24
C ILE A 209 -6.42 4.37 7.72
N GLN A 210 -6.52 3.28 6.99
CA GLN A 210 -6.39 3.26 5.53
C GLN A 210 -7.74 3.11 4.85
N GLY A 211 -7.91 3.84 3.76
CA GLY A 211 -9.19 3.99 3.09
C GLY A 211 -9.08 3.94 1.58
N TYR A 212 -10.19 3.64 0.92
CA TYR A 212 -10.27 3.71 -0.53
C TYR A 212 -11.59 4.28 -1.01
N ALA A 213 -11.59 4.73 -2.26
CA ALA A 213 -12.78 5.17 -2.96
C ALA A 213 -12.72 4.83 -4.45
N LEU A 214 -13.90 4.60 -5.02
CA LEU A 214 -14.14 4.69 -6.46
C LEU A 214 -14.23 6.19 -6.82
N LEU A 215 -13.37 6.64 -7.73
CA LEU A 215 -13.31 8.03 -8.18
C LEU A 215 -14.40 8.30 -9.21
N LYS A 216 -14.77 9.57 -9.40
CA LYS A 216 -15.77 9.96 -10.41
C LYS A 216 -15.40 9.52 -11.83
N ASN A 217 -14.10 9.50 -12.16
CA ASN A 217 -13.62 8.98 -13.45
C ASN A 217 -13.98 7.49 -13.64
N GLY A 218 -13.90 6.69 -12.57
CA GLY A 218 -14.19 5.27 -12.59
C GLY A 218 -15.65 4.88 -12.38
N GLU A 219 -16.54 5.85 -12.13
CA GLU A 219 -17.94 5.60 -11.74
C GLU A 219 -18.69 4.71 -12.75
N ASN A 220 -18.42 4.91 -14.04
CA ASN A 220 -19.04 4.15 -15.14
C ASN A 220 -18.14 3.02 -15.67
N ASN A 221 -17.01 2.74 -15.02
CA ASN A 221 -16.10 1.67 -15.43
C ASN A 221 -16.52 0.33 -14.79
N PRO A 222 -17.03 -0.65 -15.55
CA PRO A 222 -17.46 -1.94 -14.99
C PRO A 222 -16.32 -2.71 -14.32
N THR A 223 -15.08 -2.57 -14.82
CA THR A 223 -13.91 -3.21 -14.25
C THR A 223 -13.55 -2.61 -12.89
N ALA A 224 -13.71 -1.29 -12.73
CA ALA A 224 -13.51 -0.62 -11.45
C ALA A 224 -14.52 -1.08 -10.39
N GLN A 225 -15.80 -1.20 -10.78
CA GLN A 225 -16.85 -1.72 -9.90
C GLN A 225 -16.60 -3.18 -9.51
N LYS A 226 -16.12 -4.03 -10.44
CA LYS A 226 -15.71 -5.40 -10.15
C LYS A 226 -14.53 -5.45 -9.19
N PHE A 227 -13.51 -4.61 -9.40
CA PHE A 227 -12.35 -4.55 -8.50
C PHE A 227 -12.76 -4.09 -7.10
N GLU A 228 -13.60 -3.06 -6.98
CA GLU A 228 -14.15 -2.63 -5.70
C GLU A 228 -14.89 -3.76 -4.98
N ALA A 229 -15.77 -4.48 -5.69
CA ALA A 229 -16.48 -5.61 -5.11
C ALA A 229 -15.52 -6.72 -4.67
N PHE A 230 -14.49 -6.99 -5.48
CA PHE A 230 -13.47 -8.00 -5.18
C PHE A 230 -12.69 -7.69 -3.91
N VAL A 231 -12.31 -6.42 -3.68
CA VAL A 231 -11.61 -5.97 -2.46
C VAL A 231 -12.38 -6.30 -1.19
N GLY A 232 -13.71 -6.32 -1.25
CA GLY A 232 -14.59 -6.68 -0.12
C GLY A 232 -14.70 -8.18 0.16
N THR A 233 -14.19 -9.05 -0.72
CA THR A 233 -14.36 -10.51 -0.60
C THR A 233 -13.50 -11.11 0.52
N PRO A 234 -13.87 -12.29 1.07
CA PRO A 234 -13.03 -13.02 2.02
C PRO A 234 -11.62 -13.32 1.49
N GLN A 235 -11.48 -13.56 0.19
CA GLN A 235 -10.20 -13.79 -0.47
C GLN A 235 -9.30 -12.55 -0.40
N ALA A 236 -9.79 -11.37 -0.82
CA ALA A 236 -9.05 -10.12 -0.72
C ALA A 236 -8.71 -9.75 0.73
N ARG A 237 -9.66 -9.94 1.66
CA ARG A 237 -9.42 -9.75 3.10
C ARG A 237 -8.30 -10.65 3.63
N THR A 238 -8.22 -11.89 3.15
CA THR A 238 -7.13 -12.82 3.53
C THR A 238 -5.77 -12.35 3.02
N ILE A 239 -5.72 -11.76 1.82
CA ILE A 239 -4.49 -11.17 1.27
C ILE A 239 -4.02 -10.04 2.19
N PHE A 240 -4.89 -9.09 2.56
CA PHE A 240 -4.51 -8.02 3.49
C PHE A 240 -3.94 -8.56 4.80
N LYS A 241 -4.61 -9.52 5.45
CA LYS A 241 -4.11 -10.12 6.70
C LYS A 241 -2.74 -10.77 6.55
N ARG A 242 -2.48 -11.43 5.42
CA ARG A 242 -1.19 -12.07 5.13
C ARG A 242 -0.04 -11.07 5.17
N TYR A 243 -0.27 -9.85 4.70
CA TYR A 243 0.70 -8.75 4.75
C TYR A 243 0.56 -7.88 6.02
N GLY A 244 -0.07 -8.39 7.10
CA GLY A 244 -0.02 -7.75 8.41
C GLY A 244 -0.93 -6.53 8.57
N PHE A 245 -1.87 -6.32 7.64
CA PHE A 245 -2.93 -5.34 7.83
C PHE A 245 -3.97 -5.86 8.83
N VAL A 246 -4.38 -5.00 9.77
CA VAL A 246 -5.53 -5.28 10.65
C VAL A 246 -6.79 -4.77 9.95
N LEU A 247 -7.86 -5.56 9.90
CA LEU A 247 -9.07 -5.17 9.16
C LEU A 247 -10.06 -4.40 10.06
N PRO A 248 -10.92 -3.55 9.48
CA PRO A 248 -12.05 -2.95 10.19
C PRO A 248 -12.90 -4.01 10.90
N GLY A 249 -13.19 -3.76 12.18
CA GLY A 249 -13.92 -4.67 13.08
C GLY A 249 -13.06 -5.73 13.77
N GLU A 250 -11.74 -5.71 13.60
CA GLU A 250 -10.79 -6.67 14.20
C GLU A 250 -9.74 -6.00 15.12
N LEU A 251 -9.97 -4.74 15.52
CA LEU A 251 -9.19 -4.03 16.53
C LEU A 251 -9.67 -4.38 17.94
#